data_AF-A0A2Z6MNP5-F1
#
_entry.id   AF-A0A2Z6MNP5-F1
#
_cell.length_a   1.000
_cell.length_b   1.000
_cell.length_c   1.000
_cell.angle_alpha   90.00
_cell.angle_beta   90.00
_cell.angle_gamma   90.00
#
_symmetry.space_group_name_H-M   'P 1'
#
loop_
_entity.id
_entity.type
_entity.pdbx_description
1 polymer ?
#
loop_
_entity_poly.entity_id
_entity_poly.type
_entity_poly.pdbx_seq_one_letter_code
_entity_poly.pdbx_strand_id
1 'polypeptide(L)'
;GRLEKLKVDECKIYLKKNGLRLTGNKDTLIQRIKEHQEIINGGGEKKYPPHSFVLNCKGDACTGDVVLFEQNVYEMFNIASRSGGGPPCGKRTVAGRIVKESYGAAKQQHTFTVRKSFT
;
A
#
# COMPACT_ATOMS: atom_id res chain seq x y z
N GLY A 1 -16.65 -12.40 -13.52
CA GLY A 1 -15.81 -13.10 -12.53
C GLY A 1 -16.52 -13.23 -11.17
N ARG A 2 -16.18 -14.24 -10.35
CA ARG A 2 -16.83 -14.53 -9.04
C ARG A 2 -16.86 -13.31 -8.08
N LEU A 3 -15.88 -12.41 -8.20
CA LEU A 3 -15.76 -11.18 -7.41
C LEU A 3 -16.75 -10.07 -7.80
N GLU A 4 -17.25 -10.04 -9.04
CA GLU A 4 -18.18 -8.99 -9.53
C GLU A 4 -19.61 -9.19 -8.99
N LYS A 5 -19.93 -10.43 -8.58
CA LYS A 5 -21.21 -10.81 -7.99
C LYS A 5 -21.29 -10.57 -6.48
N LEU A 6 -20.18 -10.21 -5.82
CA LEU A 6 -20.16 -9.96 -4.37
C LEU A 6 -21.02 -8.75 -4.02
N LYS A 7 -21.76 -8.86 -2.91
CA LYS A 7 -22.45 -7.72 -2.29
C LYS A 7 -21.44 -6.87 -1.52
N VAL A 8 -21.79 -5.59 -1.30
CA VAL A 8 -20.93 -4.65 -0.56
C VAL A 8 -20.58 -5.18 0.83
N ASP A 9 -21.53 -5.79 1.53
CA ASP A 9 -21.30 -6.41 2.84
C ASP A 9 -20.29 -7.55 2.79
N GLU A 10 -20.36 -8.42 1.79
CA GLU A 10 -19.39 -9.51 1.61
C GLU A 10 -17.99 -8.97 1.32
N CYS A 11 -17.88 -7.91 0.51
CA CYS A 11 -16.61 -7.22 0.29
C CYS A 11 -16.06 -6.65 1.61
N LYS A 12 -16.90 -6.00 2.43
CA LYS A 12 -16.48 -5.44 3.72
C LYS A 12 -16.06 -6.54 4.71
N ILE A 13 -16.74 -7.69 4.73
CA ILE A 13 -16.37 -8.84 5.57
C ILE A 13 -14.97 -9.32 5.20
N TYR A 14 -14.68 -9.52 3.91
CA TYR A 14 -13.36 -9.91 3.46
C TYR A 14 -12.30 -8.88 3.86
N LEU A 15 -12.54 -7.60 3.57
CA LEU A 15 -11.58 -6.53 3.87
C LEU A 15 -11.31 -6.41 5.36
N LYS A 16 -12.33 -6.54 6.20
CA LYS A 16 -12.21 -6.50 7.67
C LYS A 16 -11.36 -7.66 8.19
N LYS A 17 -11.62 -8.88 7.68
CA LYS A 17 -10.87 -10.09 8.06
C LYS A 17 -9.37 -9.98 7.71
N ASN A 18 -9.04 -9.23 6.65
CA ASN A 18 -7.67 -9.07 6.17
C ASN A 18 -7.04 -7.72 6.58
N GLY A 19 -7.65 -6.96 7.49
CA GLY A 19 -7.07 -5.68 7.97
C GLY A 19 -6.98 -4.58 6.90
N LEU A 20 -7.85 -4.63 5.90
CA LEU A 20 -7.89 -3.67 4.79
C LEU A 20 -8.95 -2.61 5.02
N ARG A 21 -8.74 -1.42 4.44
CA ARG A 21 -9.66 -0.29 4.55
C ARG A 21 -11.07 -0.65 4.03
N LEU A 22 -12.10 -0.26 4.77
CA LEU A 22 -13.51 -0.58 4.47
C LEU A 22 -14.26 0.52 3.70
N THR A 23 -13.59 1.65 3.43
CA THR A 23 -14.20 2.81 2.78
C THR A 23 -14.08 2.76 1.25
N GLY A 24 -15.07 3.37 0.57
CA GLY A 24 -15.16 3.44 -0.89
C GLY A 24 -16.48 2.90 -1.43
N ASN A 25 -16.72 3.11 -2.72
CA ASN A 25 -17.84 2.50 -3.45
C ASN A 25 -17.55 1.01 -3.75
N LYS A 26 -18.56 0.28 -4.25
CA LYS A 26 -18.47 -1.17 -4.51
C LYS A 26 -17.25 -1.53 -5.38
N ASP A 27 -17.02 -0.80 -6.46
CA ASP A 27 -15.89 -1.01 -7.37
C ASP A 27 -14.54 -0.86 -6.66
N THR A 28 -14.39 0.18 -5.83
CA THR A 28 -13.18 0.40 -5.04
C THR A 28 -12.92 -0.77 -4.09
N LEU A 29 -13.97 -1.31 -3.46
CA LEU A 29 -13.84 -2.46 -2.56
C LEU A 29 -13.43 -3.72 -3.34
N ILE A 30 -14.05 -3.98 -4.48
CA ILE A 30 -13.73 -5.15 -5.34
C ILE A 30 -12.31 -5.06 -5.88
N GLN A 31 -11.89 -3.88 -6.37
CA GLN A 31 -10.53 -3.67 -6.85
C GLN A 31 -9.52 -3.93 -5.74
N ARG A 32 -9.77 -3.43 -4.52
CA ARG A 32 -8.92 -3.67 -3.36
C ARG A 32 -8.81 -5.16 -2.99
N ILE A 33 -9.90 -5.92 -3.13
CA ILE A 33 -9.89 -7.37 -2.91
C ILE A 33 -9.07 -8.07 -3.99
N LYS A 34 -9.24 -7.70 -5.26
CA LYS A 34 -8.44 -8.23 -6.39
C LYS A 34 -6.94 -7.98 -6.13
N GLU A 35 -6.57 -6.74 -5.85
CA GLU A 35 -5.18 -6.36 -5.55
C GLU A 35 -4.60 -7.17 -4.38
N HIS A 36 -5.36 -7.30 -3.29
CA HIS A 36 -4.92 -8.10 -2.15
C HIS A 36 -4.73 -9.58 -2.52
N GLN A 37 -5.67 -10.17 -3.25
CA GLN A 37 -5.57 -11.56 -3.69
C GLN A 37 -4.38 -11.79 -4.63
N GLU A 38 -4.12 -10.86 -5.55
CA GLU A 38 -2.95 -10.95 -6.43
C GLU A 38 -1.64 -10.90 -5.64
N ILE A 39 -1.57 -10.06 -4.60
CA ILE A 39 -0.38 -9.98 -3.74
C ILE A 39 -0.21 -11.25 -2.91
N ILE A 40 -1.24 -11.71 -2.18
CA ILE A 40 -1.11 -12.87 -1.27
C ILE A 40 -0.89 -14.19 -2.01
N ASN A 41 -1.39 -14.32 -3.24
CA ASN A 41 -1.21 -15.53 -4.06
C ASN A 41 0.15 -15.55 -4.79
N GLY A 42 1.12 -14.75 -4.33
CA GLY A 42 2.47 -14.68 -4.89
C GLY A 42 2.59 -13.89 -6.20
N GLY A 43 1.51 -13.24 -6.67
CA GLY A 43 1.58 -12.35 -7.83
C GLY A 43 2.41 -11.08 -7.55
N GLY A 44 2.45 -10.64 -6.29
CA GLY A 44 3.36 -9.60 -5.82
C GLY A 44 4.83 -9.99 -6.01
N GLU A 45 5.21 -11.19 -5.59
CA GLU A 45 6.58 -11.72 -5.75
C GLU A 45 6.91 -12.08 -7.20
N LYS A 46 5.92 -12.46 -8.02
CA LYS A 46 6.15 -12.65 -9.47
C LYS A 46 6.40 -11.34 -10.19
N LYS A 47 5.67 -10.27 -9.83
CA LYS A 47 5.77 -8.95 -10.46
C LYS A 47 6.96 -8.14 -9.93
N TYR A 48 7.27 -8.34 -8.65
CA TYR A 48 8.35 -7.68 -7.94
C TYR A 48 9.09 -8.73 -7.09
N PRO A 49 9.94 -9.57 -7.70
CA PRO A 49 10.65 -10.60 -6.97
C PRO A 49 11.58 -9.99 -5.94
N PRO A 50 11.59 -10.46 -4.67
CA PRO A 50 12.47 -9.91 -3.65
C PRO A 50 13.95 -9.91 -4.06
N HIS A 51 14.38 -10.91 -4.84
CA HIS A 51 15.75 -11.00 -5.38
C HIS A 51 16.04 -9.99 -6.51
N SER A 52 15.01 -9.38 -7.12
CA SER A 52 15.18 -8.28 -8.07
C SER A 52 15.44 -6.94 -7.37
N PHE A 53 15.24 -6.87 -6.05
CA PHE A 53 15.66 -5.72 -5.25
C PHE A 53 17.08 -6.01 -4.74
N VAL A 54 18.02 -5.23 -5.25
CA VAL A 54 19.46 -5.44 -5.02
C VAL A 54 19.89 -5.04 -3.60
N LEU A 55 19.08 -4.24 -2.90
CA LEU A 55 19.43 -3.67 -1.60
C LEU A 55 18.22 -3.65 -0.66
N ASN A 56 18.34 -4.25 0.52
CA ASN A 56 17.49 -3.88 1.66
C ASN A 56 18.03 -2.54 2.18
N CYS A 57 17.53 -1.43 1.63
CA CYS A 57 18.04 -0.10 1.91
C CYS A 57 17.93 0.23 3.41
N LYS A 58 19.01 -0.01 4.15
CA LYS A 58 19.27 0.61 5.45
C LYS A 58 19.93 2.00 5.30
N GLY A 59 20.26 2.40 4.06
CA GLY A 59 20.81 3.71 3.68
C GLY A 59 19.83 4.54 2.86
N ASP A 60 20.33 5.51 2.11
CA ASP A 60 19.52 6.46 1.35
C ASP A 60 18.88 5.82 0.11
N ALA A 61 17.57 6.04 -0.06
CA ALA A 61 16.87 5.78 -1.31
C ALA A 61 16.81 7.07 -2.13
N CYS A 62 16.78 6.99 -3.45
CA CYS A 62 16.84 8.15 -4.32
C CYS A 62 15.63 8.23 -5.25
N THR A 63 15.41 9.43 -5.80
CA THR A 63 14.44 9.63 -6.87
C THR A 63 14.75 8.70 -8.06
N GLY A 64 13.75 7.95 -8.52
CA GLY A 64 13.88 6.95 -9.58
C GLY A 64 13.83 5.50 -9.10
N ASP A 65 14.19 5.25 -7.83
CA ASP A 65 14.20 3.91 -7.26
C ASP A 65 12.79 3.31 -7.18
N VAL A 66 12.71 2.00 -7.41
CA VAL A 66 11.50 1.22 -7.14
C VAL A 66 11.66 0.58 -5.77
N VAL A 67 10.77 0.93 -4.85
CA VAL A 67 10.81 0.48 -3.47
C VAL A 67 9.61 -0.40 -3.16
N LEU A 68 9.86 -1.45 -2.38
CA LEU A 68 8.84 -2.26 -1.72
C LEU A 68 8.82 -1.85 -0.24
N PHE A 69 7.67 -1.42 0.26
CA PHE A 69 7.55 -0.96 1.65
C PHE A 69 6.23 -1.39 2.29
N GLU A 70 6.24 -1.54 3.61
CA GLU A 70 5.05 -1.83 4.40
C GLU A 70 4.36 -0.53 4.82
N GLN A 71 3.08 -0.41 4.49
CA GLN A 71 2.25 0.72 4.87
C GLN A 71 1.21 0.30 5.91
N ASN A 72 1.18 1.01 7.03
CA ASN A 72 0.09 0.93 7.99
C ASN A 72 -1.23 1.41 7.36
N VAL A 73 -2.27 0.59 7.46
CA VAL A 73 -3.62 0.89 7.00
C VAL A 73 -4.42 1.42 8.18
N TYR A 74 -5.06 2.57 7.99
CA TYR A 74 -5.95 3.17 8.99
C TYR A 74 -7.38 3.23 8.45
N GLU A 75 -8.35 2.98 9.32
CA GLU A 75 -9.77 3.03 8.97
C GLU A 75 -10.19 4.48 8.61
N MET A 76 -9.82 5.42 9.48
CA MET A 76 -9.90 6.87 9.24
C MET A 76 -8.48 7.44 9.08
N PHE A 77 -8.11 7.82 7.86
CA PHE A 77 -6.88 8.55 7.59
C PHE A 77 -7.23 10.00 7.28
N ASN A 78 -6.71 10.93 8.07
CA ASN A 78 -6.89 12.36 7.84
C ASN A 78 -5.76 12.84 6.90
N ILE A 79 -6.17 13.31 5.72
CA ILE A 79 -5.24 13.77 4.67
C ILE A 79 -4.51 15.04 5.10
N ALA A 80 -5.19 15.95 5.81
CA ALA A 80 -4.63 17.23 6.25
C ALA A 80 -3.55 17.04 7.32
N SER A 81 -3.80 16.18 8.32
CA SER A 81 -2.81 15.88 9.37
C SER A 81 -1.83 14.78 8.99
N ARG A 82 -2.02 14.11 7.84
CA ARG A 82 -1.24 12.94 7.38
C ARG A 82 -1.14 11.83 8.43
N SER A 83 -2.19 11.66 9.24
CA SER A 83 -2.21 10.74 10.37
C SER A 83 -3.51 9.93 10.42
N GLY A 84 -3.44 8.75 11.03
CA GLY A 84 -4.60 7.91 11.32
C GLY A 84 -5.34 8.39 12.57
N GLY A 85 -6.67 8.37 12.54
CA GLY A 85 -7.54 8.70 13.68
C GLY A 85 -7.67 7.58 14.73
N GLY A 86 -6.62 6.78 14.92
CA GLY A 86 -6.62 5.59 15.78
C GLY A 86 -5.47 4.63 15.46
N PRO A 87 -5.36 3.48 16.16
CA PRO A 87 -4.38 2.45 15.83
C PRO A 87 -4.59 1.91 14.41
N PRO A 88 -3.51 1.49 13.73
CA PRO A 88 -3.63 0.91 12.40
C PRO A 88 -4.48 -0.37 12.45
N CYS A 89 -5.42 -0.50 11.50
CA CYS A 89 -6.26 -1.68 11.36
C CYS A 89 -5.57 -2.83 10.61
N GLY A 90 -4.38 -2.56 10.03
CA GLY A 90 -3.56 -3.57 9.38
C GLY A 90 -2.32 -2.98 8.75
N LYS A 91 -1.58 -3.84 8.04
CA LYS A 91 -0.41 -3.49 7.25
C LYS A 91 -0.61 -4.00 5.83
N ARG A 92 -0.11 -3.27 4.84
CA ARG A 92 -0.11 -3.71 3.43
C ARG A 92 1.25 -3.47 2.80
N THR A 93 1.68 -4.39 1.97
CA THR A 93 2.88 -4.20 1.14
C THR A 93 2.53 -3.36 -0.09
N VAL A 94 3.36 -2.37 -0.40
CA VAL A 94 3.20 -1.48 -1.54
C VAL A 94 4.50 -1.42 -2.33
N ALA A 95 4.41 -1.58 -3.64
CA ALA A 95 5.48 -1.26 -4.58
C ALA A 95 5.22 0.09 -5.23
N GLY A 96 6.26 0.92 -5.36
CA GLY A 96 6.15 2.18 -6.07
C GLY A 96 7.49 2.80 -6.40
N ARG A 97 7.47 3.77 -7.32
CA ARG A 97 8.66 4.52 -7.72
C ARG A 97 8.76 5.82 -6.92
N ILE A 98 9.94 6.12 -6.38
CA ILE A 98 10.23 7.42 -5.77
C ILE A 98 10.25 8.47 -6.89
N VAL A 99 9.36 9.46 -6.81
CA VAL A 99 9.25 10.54 -7.82
C VAL A 99 9.79 11.87 -7.30
N LYS A 100 9.94 12.01 -5.99
CA LYS A 100 10.51 13.18 -5.35
C LYS A 100 11.11 12.78 -4.02
N GLU A 101 12.21 13.40 -3.68
CA GLU A 101 12.80 13.34 -2.35
C GLU A 101 13.07 14.74 -1.81
N SER A 102 13.15 14.84 -0.49
CA SER A 102 13.58 16.06 0.19
C SER A 102 14.24 15.71 1.51
N TYR A 103 15.35 16.38 1.82
CA TYR A 103 15.98 16.33 3.12
C TYR A 103 15.55 17.51 3.99
N GLY A 104 14.95 17.19 5.14
CA GLY A 104 14.76 18.16 6.22
C GLY A 104 16.02 18.23 7.08
N ALA A 105 16.93 19.16 6.78
CA ALA A 105 18.19 19.33 7.49
C ALA A 105 18.02 19.49 9.02
N ALA A 106 16.94 20.14 9.46
CA ALA A 106 16.67 20.40 10.88
C ALA A 106 16.20 19.18 11.69
N LYS A 107 15.68 18.12 11.04
CA LYS A 107 15.06 16.97 11.74
C LYS A 107 15.70 15.62 11.39
N GLN A 108 16.78 15.63 10.58
CA GLN A 108 17.34 14.41 9.98
C GLN A 108 16.26 13.52 9.34
N GLN A 109 15.24 14.14 8.75
CA GLN A 109 14.13 13.44 8.13
C GLN A 109 14.31 13.45 6.62
N HIS A 110 14.54 12.28 6.04
CA HIS A 110 14.48 12.07 4.59
C HIS A 110 13.05 11.69 4.22
N THR A 111 12.41 12.49 3.36
CA THR A 111 11.03 12.27 2.95
C THR A 111 10.96 11.93 1.47
N PHE A 112 10.24 10.86 1.15
CA PHE A 112 10.01 10.40 -0.21
C PHE A 112 8.55 10.55 -0.61
N THR A 113 8.32 11.00 -1.84
CA THR A 113 7.03 10.87 -2.51
C THR A 113 7.10 9.65 -3.43
N VAL A 114 6.27 8.66 -3.14
CA VAL A 114 6.21 7.43 -3.92
C VAL A 114 4.96 7.43 -4.78
N ARG A 115 5.14 7.35 -6.11
CA ARG A 115 4.04 7.08 -7.03
C ARG A 115 3.84 5.57 -7.08
N LYS A 116 2.62 5.13 -6.76
CA LYS A 116 2.27 3.71 -6.86
C LYS A 116 2.40 3.25 -8.30
N SER A 117 3.14 2.18 -8.51
CA SER A 117 3.26 1.52 -9.81
C SER A 117 2.08 0.57 -9.95
N PHE A 118 0.88 1.14 -10.15
CA PHE A 118 -0.24 0.37 -10.66
C PHE A 118 -0.08 0.26 -12.17
N THR A 119 -0.12 -0.97 -12.66
CA THR A 119 -0.30 -1.27 -14.07
C THR A 119 -1.78 -1.49 -14.29
#